data_AF-A0A8S3RW41-F1
#
_entry.id   AF-A0A8S3RW41-F1
#
_cell.length_a   1.000
_cell.length_b   1.000
_cell.length_c   1.000
_cell.angle_alpha   90.00
_cell.angle_beta   90.00
_cell.angle_gamma   90.00
#
_symmetry.space_group_name_H-M   'P 1'
#
loop_
_entity.id
_entity.type
_entity.pdbx_description
1 polymer ?
#
loop_
_entity_poly.entity_id
_entity_poly.type
_entity_poly.pdbx_seq_one_letter_code
_entity_poly.pdbx_strand_id
1 'polypeptide(L)'
;MTDDRQRRASIPRPVIKDPANPVSLRGALARRRENPEIVAKYGLAADLVETATVLYAERHGGKLPNAEAFRAAIAPYCPTKIAKCENNCRYRSADGSCNNRIHPEWGTTFSPQIRFLPPDYGDQFDIGVVPRSTSVTGHKLPSPREISNSVHNAGMTAPRDHTYNINLMHFGPSNQMNQKTSYLDLSLIYGNSIEGEQRFRQFGSEGEQRFRQFGSGKNCHFGNSIEGEQRFRQFGSGHPKSFDATLNIFHVIFLRENDKILRDLKHLGWNGESLYKEARKIMSAVYQHIVYTEYVPAVIGQDVMLRYGLKSTQYGHNTMYNPKTDATTSNVFATAAIRFAHSTFDTFEKDVIQGFSPETFQNYSNIVTNSPSSSTLFTRFQSKTDRFMTDFGRNKLWESEPKNSVDTMSFDIQRGRDHGLPSYNRWREYCGLRPILHFGKGIMGFADHTIGATKALSSVYRHPDDIDLISGAMAERPVSGGIVGPTFACLLGEQFALFKTGDRFFYENDFYPTGFTKGQLRQIKKQSLASVMCRHVNVPAVLQNAFISPKAGEPLVSCMTFPKLDLREWALHGRE
;
A
#
# COMPACT_ATOMS: atom_id res chain seq x y z
N MET A 1 -6.71 51.47 18.41
CA MET A 1 -7.74 52.16 17.61
C MET A 1 -7.02 52.71 16.39
N THR A 2 -7.40 52.48 15.12
CA THR A 2 -8.48 51.70 14.49
C THR A 2 -8.16 51.61 12.98
N ASP A 3 -8.43 50.55 12.22
CA ASP A 3 -8.90 49.20 12.55
C ASP A 3 -8.58 48.25 11.36
N ASP A 4 -8.53 46.93 11.59
CA ASP A 4 -8.15 45.91 10.58
C ASP A 4 -9.22 44.80 10.41
N ARG A 5 -10.51 45.11 10.65
CA ARG A 5 -11.61 44.13 10.55
C ARG A 5 -12.22 43.96 9.15
N GLN A 6 -11.82 44.73 8.14
CA GLN A 6 -12.53 44.81 6.85
C GLN A 6 -11.94 44.00 5.67
N ARG A 7 -11.08 42.99 5.90
CA ARG A 7 -10.65 42.04 4.84
C ARG A 7 -10.90 40.56 5.15
N ARG A 8 -12.04 40.25 5.78
CA ARG A 8 -12.64 38.91 5.67
C ARG A 8 -13.72 38.93 4.59
N ALA A 9 -13.36 38.51 3.38
CA ALA A 9 -14.34 38.20 2.36
C ALA A 9 -15.32 37.14 2.90
N SER A 10 -16.58 37.51 3.01
CA SER A 10 -17.65 36.63 3.48
C SER A 10 -17.89 35.54 2.43
N ILE A 11 -17.38 34.34 2.70
CA ILE A 11 -17.77 33.12 1.99
C ILE A 11 -19.31 33.03 2.08
N PRO A 12 -20.04 32.88 0.96
CA PRO A 12 -21.50 32.77 1.00
C PRO A 12 -21.94 31.63 1.92
N ARG A 13 -22.98 31.86 2.74
CA ARG A 13 -23.56 30.78 3.54
C ARG A 13 -24.12 29.70 2.60
N PRO A 14 -23.84 28.41 2.81
CA PRO A 14 -24.46 27.35 2.02
C PRO A 14 -25.99 27.44 2.12
N VAL A 15 -26.68 27.44 0.98
CA VAL A 15 -28.14 27.38 0.94
C VAL A 15 -28.55 25.94 1.24
N ILE A 16 -29.28 25.75 2.35
CA ILE A 16 -29.83 24.45 2.74
C ILE A 16 -30.91 24.08 1.72
N LYS A 17 -30.61 23.12 0.83
CA LYS A 17 -31.55 22.65 -0.21
C LYS A 17 -32.61 21.69 0.31
N ASP A 18 -32.35 21.05 1.45
CA ASP A 18 -33.26 20.11 2.11
C ASP A 18 -33.04 20.16 3.64
N PRO A 19 -34.00 20.69 4.44
CA PRO A 19 -33.92 20.71 5.90
C PRO A 19 -34.10 19.35 6.57
N ALA A 20 -34.66 18.35 5.88
CA ALA A 20 -34.83 16.99 6.40
C ALA A 20 -33.56 16.13 6.21
N ASN A 21 -32.58 16.62 5.45
CA ASN A 21 -31.30 15.97 5.22
C ASN A 21 -30.26 16.40 6.27
N PRO A 22 -29.84 15.53 7.20
CA PRO A 22 -28.92 15.91 8.27
C PRO A 22 -27.53 16.34 7.79
N VAL A 23 -27.09 15.81 6.64
CA VAL A 23 -25.81 16.15 6.00
C VAL A 23 -25.81 17.61 5.52
N SER A 24 -26.92 18.07 4.94
CA SER A 24 -27.11 19.47 4.55
C SER A 24 -27.12 20.42 5.75
N LEU A 25 -27.68 19.99 6.88
CA LEU A 25 -27.77 20.78 8.10
C LEU A 25 -26.37 20.98 8.74
N ARG A 26 -25.58 19.91 8.84
CA ARG A 26 -24.25 19.97 9.50
C ARG A 26 -23.16 20.58 8.60
N GLY A 27 -23.25 20.45 7.28
CA GLY A 27 -22.36 21.13 6.34
C GLY A 27 -22.40 22.67 6.43
N ALA A 28 -23.48 23.24 6.95
CA ALA A 28 -23.59 24.67 7.25
C ALA A 28 -23.03 25.07 8.64
N LEU A 29 -22.87 24.09 9.55
CA LEU A 29 -22.44 24.30 10.95
C LEU A 29 -20.95 24.01 11.17
N ALA A 30 -20.40 22.99 10.49
CA ALA A 30 -19.02 22.55 10.66
C ALA A 30 -18.04 23.35 9.78
N ARG A 31 -17.31 24.30 10.38
CA ARG A 31 -16.26 25.11 9.70
C ARG A 31 -14.97 24.32 9.42
N ARG A 32 -15.04 23.21 8.68
CA ARG A 32 -13.85 22.44 8.26
C ARG A 32 -13.11 23.12 7.08
N ARG A 33 -11.81 22.82 6.94
CA ARG A 33 -10.94 23.28 5.84
C ARG A 33 -10.82 22.26 4.68
N GLU A 34 -11.60 21.19 4.73
CA GLU A 34 -11.57 20.12 3.73
C GLU A 34 -12.32 20.53 2.45
N ASN A 35 -11.95 19.97 1.29
CA ASN A 35 -12.61 20.28 0.02
C ASN A 35 -14.09 19.80 0.09
N PRO A 36 -15.08 20.71 -0.03
CA PRO A 36 -16.50 20.35 0.08
C PRO A 36 -16.95 19.27 -0.90
N GLU A 37 -16.37 19.19 -2.10
CA GLU A 37 -16.73 18.17 -3.09
C GLU A 37 -16.28 16.77 -2.67
N ILE A 38 -15.16 16.64 -1.94
CA ILE A 38 -14.66 15.36 -1.45
C ILE A 38 -15.48 14.90 -0.23
N VAL A 39 -15.81 15.82 0.68
CA VAL A 39 -16.68 15.55 1.83
C VAL A 39 -18.09 15.16 1.36
N ALA A 40 -18.67 15.88 0.41
CA ALA A 40 -19.98 15.56 -0.15
C ALA A 40 -20.01 14.22 -0.92
N LYS A 41 -18.88 13.81 -1.53
CA LYS A 41 -18.79 12.58 -2.34
C LYS A 41 -18.43 11.32 -1.53
N TYR A 42 -17.66 11.46 -0.45
CA TYR A 42 -17.11 10.32 0.31
C TYR A 42 -17.16 10.47 1.85
N GLY A 43 -17.30 11.69 2.39
CA GLY A 43 -17.43 11.93 3.83
C GLY A 43 -18.74 11.43 4.44
N LEU A 44 -19.70 11.05 3.59
CA LEU A 44 -21.06 10.63 3.96
C LEU A 44 -21.09 9.61 5.10
N ALA A 45 -20.24 8.59 5.10
CA ALA A 45 -20.34 7.47 6.03
C ALA A 45 -20.07 7.85 7.50
N ALA A 46 -19.04 8.68 7.76
CA ALA A 46 -18.69 9.05 9.14
C ALA A 46 -19.69 10.02 9.75
N ASP A 47 -20.09 11.06 9.01
CA ASP A 47 -21.12 12.01 9.46
C ASP A 47 -22.49 11.33 9.62
N LEU A 48 -22.83 10.35 8.77
CA LEU A 48 -24.09 9.61 8.86
C LEU A 48 -24.09 8.58 10.00
N VAL A 49 -22.95 7.95 10.29
CA VAL A 49 -22.74 7.16 11.52
C VAL A 49 -22.91 8.02 12.77
N GLU A 50 -22.19 9.13 12.87
CA GLU A 50 -22.27 10.02 14.04
C GLU A 50 -23.70 10.57 14.22
N THR A 51 -24.33 11.02 13.13
CA THR A 51 -25.70 11.56 13.18
C THR A 51 -26.74 10.48 13.50
N ALA A 52 -26.63 9.26 12.95
CA ALA A 52 -27.52 8.15 13.29
C ALA A 52 -27.34 7.71 14.74
N THR A 53 -26.10 7.75 15.26
CA THR A 53 -25.76 7.45 16.66
C THR A 53 -26.48 8.42 17.60
N VAL A 54 -26.36 9.74 17.34
CA VAL A 54 -27.02 10.79 18.11
C VAL A 54 -28.55 10.68 18.02
N LEU A 55 -29.11 10.58 16.81
CA LEU A 55 -30.56 10.47 16.60
C LEU A 55 -31.17 9.21 17.22
N TYR A 56 -30.42 8.10 17.25
CA TYR A 56 -30.86 6.89 17.95
C TYR A 56 -30.85 7.10 19.46
N ALA A 57 -29.77 7.65 20.02
CA ALA A 57 -29.65 7.91 21.45
C ALA A 57 -30.77 8.85 21.95
N GLU A 58 -31.07 9.92 21.20
CA GLU A 58 -32.19 10.83 21.48
C GLU A 58 -33.54 10.11 21.53
N ARG A 59 -33.80 9.19 20.58
CA ARG A 59 -35.05 8.41 20.53
C ARG A 59 -35.18 7.34 21.61
N HIS A 60 -34.07 6.90 22.22
CA HIS A 60 -34.04 5.79 23.18
C HIS A 60 -33.55 6.21 24.57
N GLY A 61 -33.69 7.49 24.93
CA GLY A 61 -33.41 7.99 26.27
C GLY A 61 -31.92 7.91 26.66
N GLY A 62 -31.04 8.22 25.72
CA GLY A 62 -29.58 8.16 25.87
C GLY A 62 -28.96 6.76 25.68
N LYS A 63 -29.78 5.73 25.39
CA LYS A 63 -29.28 4.37 25.13
C LYS A 63 -28.87 4.23 23.67
N LEU A 64 -27.66 3.72 23.44
CA LEU A 64 -27.20 3.30 22.11
C LEU A 64 -27.65 1.87 21.79
N PRO A 65 -27.78 1.50 20.50
CA PRO A 65 -28.06 0.12 20.13
C PRO A 65 -26.82 -0.73 20.37
N ASN A 66 -26.97 -2.05 20.41
CA ASN A 66 -25.80 -2.91 20.23
C ASN A 66 -25.21 -2.69 18.81
N ALA A 67 -23.92 -2.99 18.64
CA ALA A 67 -23.21 -2.69 17.40
C ALA A 67 -23.83 -3.34 16.15
N GLU A 68 -24.55 -4.44 16.30
CA GLU A 68 -25.24 -5.15 15.21
C GLU A 68 -26.51 -4.40 14.75
N ALA A 69 -27.41 -4.07 15.69
CA ALA A 69 -28.60 -3.27 15.40
C ALA A 69 -28.24 -1.87 14.86
N PHE A 70 -27.14 -1.28 15.35
CA PHE A 70 -26.62 -0.03 14.81
C PHE A 70 -26.19 -0.16 13.35
N ARG A 71 -25.38 -1.18 13.02
CA ARG A 71 -24.91 -1.45 11.64
C ARG A 71 -26.08 -1.73 10.70
N ALA A 72 -27.07 -2.50 11.14
CA ALA A 72 -28.28 -2.77 10.35
C ALA A 72 -29.07 -1.49 10.02
N ALA A 73 -29.17 -0.54 10.95
CA ALA A 73 -29.88 0.72 10.75
C ALA A 73 -29.19 1.68 9.77
N ILE A 74 -27.85 1.69 9.73
CA ILE A 74 -27.07 2.57 8.83
C ILE A 74 -26.83 1.98 7.43
N ALA A 75 -26.85 0.65 7.28
CA ALA A 75 -26.49 -0.04 6.04
C ALA A 75 -27.24 0.46 4.78
N PRO A 76 -28.55 0.79 4.81
CA PRO A 76 -29.26 1.33 3.64
C PRO A 76 -28.77 2.70 3.16
N TYR A 77 -28.05 3.43 4.02
CA TYR A 77 -27.55 4.77 3.76
C TYR A 77 -26.06 4.80 3.39
N CYS A 78 -25.37 3.66 3.44
CA CYS A 78 -23.99 3.53 2.98
C CYS A 78 -23.96 3.53 1.44
N PRO A 79 -23.20 4.43 0.78
CA PRO A 79 -23.22 4.59 -0.68
C PRO A 79 -22.43 3.48 -1.40
N THR A 80 -22.98 2.26 -1.42
CA THR A 80 -22.47 1.15 -2.22
C THR A 80 -22.91 1.31 -3.69
N LYS A 81 -21.99 1.79 -4.54
CA LYS A 81 -22.22 1.79 -5.99
C LYS A 81 -22.15 0.34 -6.51
N ILE A 82 -23.31 -0.27 -6.72
CA ILE A 82 -23.40 -1.57 -7.41
C ILE A 82 -22.99 -1.38 -8.87
N ALA A 83 -21.82 -1.91 -9.24
CA ALA A 83 -21.34 -1.88 -10.61
C ALA A 83 -22.13 -2.85 -11.51
N LYS A 84 -22.48 -2.42 -12.71
CA LYS A 84 -23.05 -3.31 -13.75
C LYS A 84 -21.91 -4.01 -14.49
N CYS A 85 -21.83 -5.32 -14.36
CA CYS A 85 -20.76 -6.12 -14.96
C CYS A 85 -21.14 -6.65 -16.34
N GLU A 86 -20.23 -6.55 -17.31
CA GLU A 86 -20.40 -7.20 -18.61
C GLU A 86 -19.99 -8.67 -18.53
N ASN A 87 -20.74 -9.56 -19.19
CA ASN A 87 -20.56 -11.01 -19.08
C ASN A 87 -19.21 -11.53 -19.62
N ASN A 88 -18.45 -10.71 -20.37
CA ASN A 88 -17.24 -11.13 -21.07
C ASN A 88 -16.03 -10.16 -20.91
N CYS A 89 -15.89 -9.48 -19.77
CA CYS A 89 -14.73 -8.61 -19.52
C CYS A 89 -13.40 -9.38 -19.53
N ARG A 90 -12.64 -9.27 -20.64
CA ARG A 90 -11.25 -9.75 -20.79
C ARG A 90 -10.24 -9.02 -19.91
N TYR A 91 -10.55 -7.78 -19.52
CA TYR A 91 -9.64 -6.87 -18.81
C TYR A 91 -10.26 -6.36 -17.50
N ARG A 92 -9.38 -5.96 -16.57
CA ARG A 92 -9.77 -5.30 -15.31
C ARG A 92 -10.37 -3.92 -15.57
N SER A 93 -11.29 -3.50 -14.72
CA SER A 93 -11.72 -2.10 -14.58
C SER A 93 -10.63 -1.24 -13.92
N ALA A 94 -10.79 0.09 -13.93
CA ALA A 94 -9.88 1.03 -13.27
C ALA A 94 -10.09 1.10 -11.74
N ASP A 95 -11.31 0.84 -11.29
CA ASP A 95 -11.76 0.93 -9.90
C ASP A 95 -11.81 -0.44 -9.20
N GLY A 96 -11.43 -1.53 -9.88
CA GLY A 96 -11.42 -2.89 -9.35
C GLY A 96 -12.79 -3.60 -9.40
N SER A 97 -13.84 -2.91 -9.84
CA SER A 97 -15.20 -3.46 -9.95
C SER A 97 -15.28 -4.69 -10.86
N CYS A 98 -16.26 -5.55 -10.61
CA CYS A 98 -16.55 -6.73 -11.44
C CYS A 98 -15.40 -7.75 -11.56
N ASN A 99 -14.42 -7.70 -10.65
CA ASN A 99 -13.45 -8.79 -10.48
C ASN A 99 -14.19 -10.04 -10.02
N ASN A 100 -14.82 -9.99 -8.84
CA ASN A 100 -15.81 -10.97 -8.43
C ASN A 100 -17.13 -10.72 -9.20
N ARG A 101 -17.79 -11.80 -9.65
CA ARG A 101 -19.05 -11.75 -10.42
C ARG A 101 -20.31 -11.90 -9.54
N ILE A 102 -20.15 -12.43 -8.33
CA ILE A 102 -21.22 -12.56 -7.33
C ILE A 102 -21.30 -11.28 -6.50
N HIS A 103 -20.14 -10.71 -6.18
CA HIS A 103 -19.97 -9.48 -5.39
C HIS A 103 -19.14 -8.43 -6.17
N PRO A 104 -19.73 -7.73 -7.16
CA PRO A 104 -19.04 -6.74 -7.99
C PRO A 104 -18.24 -5.66 -7.26
N GLU A 105 -18.60 -5.39 -6.00
CA GLU A 105 -18.05 -4.39 -5.10
C GLU A 105 -16.78 -4.82 -4.35
N TRP A 106 -16.49 -6.12 -4.27
CA TRP A 106 -15.32 -6.62 -3.53
C TRP A 106 -14.00 -6.13 -4.15
N GLY A 107 -13.09 -5.68 -3.30
CA GLY A 107 -11.79 -5.13 -3.68
C GLY A 107 -11.82 -3.80 -4.44
N THR A 108 -12.98 -3.15 -4.58
CA THR A 108 -13.14 -1.87 -5.29
C THR A 108 -12.47 -0.68 -4.57
N THR A 109 -12.26 0.40 -5.31
CA THR A 109 -11.80 1.68 -4.73
C THR A 109 -12.92 2.39 -4.00
N PHE A 110 -12.56 3.11 -2.94
CA PHE A 110 -13.46 3.72 -1.96
C PHE A 110 -14.35 2.73 -1.19
N SER A 111 -13.96 1.44 -1.14
CA SER A 111 -14.57 0.42 -0.28
C SER A 111 -14.07 0.53 1.17
N PRO A 112 -14.86 0.08 2.17
CA PRO A 112 -14.35 -0.13 3.53
C PRO A 112 -13.35 -1.28 3.56
N GLN A 113 -12.33 -1.17 4.42
CA GLN A 113 -11.42 -2.29 4.70
C GLN A 113 -12.15 -3.40 5.48
N ILE A 114 -11.93 -4.67 5.12
CA ILE A 114 -12.46 -5.80 5.88
C ILE A 114 -11.75 -5.97 7.22
N ARG A 115 -12.41 -6.63 8.18
CA ARG A 115 -11.89 -6.85 9.53
C ARG A 115 -11.87 -8.34 9.86
N PHE A 116 -10.69 -8.88 10.15
CA PHE A 116 -10.51 -10.27 10.58
C PHE A 116 -10.88 -10.49 12.06
N LEU A 117 -10.74 -9.45 12.88
CA LEU A 117 -11.22 -9.39 14.25
C LEU A 117 -12.20 -8.22 14.42
N PRO A 118 -13.17 -8.31 15.35
CA PRO A 118 -13.96 -7.15 15.78
C PRO A 118 -13.05 -5.96 16.14
N PRO A 119 -13.48 -4.72 15.91
CA PRO A 119 -12.74 -3.56 16.38
C PRO A 119 -12.71 -3.49 17.91
N ASP A 120 -11.71 -2.80 18.45
CA ASP A 120 -11.46 -2.57 19.89
C ASP A 120 -11.30 -1.06 20.12
N TYR A 121 -12.37 -0.42 20.61
CA TYR A 121 -12.42 1.02 20.86
C TYR A 121 -12.54 1.34 22.35
N GLY A 122 -12.20 2.58 22.72
CA GLY A 122 -12.27 3.08 24.09
C GLY A 122 -13.66 3.62 24.48
N ASP A 123 -14.64 3.57 23.59
CA ASP A 123 -16.03 3.92 23.88
C ASP A 123 -16.84 2.70 24.37
N GLN A 124 -17.84 2.93 25.22
CA GLN A 124 -18.56 1.89 25.96
C GLN A 124 -19.39 0.91 25.07
N PHE A 125 -19.40 1.12 23.74
CA PHE A 125 -20.29 0.44 22.80
C PHE A 125 -19.59 -0.02 21.51
N ASP A 126 -18.26 0.11 21.40
CA ASP A 126 -17.47 -0.14 20.17
C ASP A 126 -18.05 0.52 18.91
N ILE A 127 -18.57 1.75 19.06
CA ILE A 127 -19.18 2.55 17.97
C ILE A 127 -18.13 3.24 17.09
N GLY A 128 -16.86 3.23 17.49
CA GLY A 128 -15.73 3.63 16.65
C GLY A 128 -15.42 5.12 16.67
N VAL A 129 -15.69 5.79 17.78
CA VAL A 129 -15.52 7.24 17.95
C VAL A 129 -14.30 7.56 18.82
N VAL A 130 -14.03 6.75 19.86
CA VAL A 130 -12.96 7.01 20.84
C VAL A 130 -11.85 5.97 20.71
N PRO A 131 -10.63 6.32 20.27
CA PRO A 131 -9.48 5.41 20.29
C PRO A 131 -9.20 4.90 21.71
N ARG A 132 -8.79 3.63 21.83
CA ARG A 132 -8.41 3.04 23.13
C ARG A 132 -7.34 3.92 23.82
N SER A 133 -7.62 4.30 25.07
CA SER A 133 -6.79 5.22 25.86
C SER A 133 -6.57 4.78 27.32
N THR A 134 -7.25 3.70 27.73
CA THR A 134 -7.19 3.12 29.08
C THR A 134 -6.60 1.71 28.98
N SER A 135 -5.66 1.41 29.87
CA SER A 135 -5.05 0.09 30.08
C SER A 135 -6.06 -0.86 30.72
N VAL A 136 -5.89 -2.17 30.52
CA VAL A 136 -6.67 -3.18 31.24
C VAL A 136 -6.51 -3.10 32.78
N THR A 137 -5.49 -2.38 33.26
CA THR A 137 -5.28 -2.06 34.69
C THR A 137 -6.04 -0.82 35.18
N GLY A 138 -6.86 -0.19 34.34
CA GLY A 138 -7.61 1.04 34.66
C GLY A 138 -6.81 2.35 34.61
N HIS A 139 -5.49 2.29 34.38
CA HIS A 139 -4.65 3.47 34.17
C HIS A 139 -4.69 3.95 32.71
N LYS A 140 -4.15 5.15 32.41
CA LYS A 140 -3.98 5.57 31.00
C LYS A 140 -2.95 4.71 30.27
N LEU A 141 -3.20 4.43 28.99
CA LEU A 141 -2.21 3.85 28.10
C LEU A 141 -1.03 4.81 27.88
N PRO A 142 0.19 4.29 27.66
CA PRO A 142 1.35 5.11 27.33
C PRO A 142 1.14 5.85 26.01
N SER A 143 1.79 7.01 25.89
CA SER A 143 1.68 7.82 24.68
C SER A 143 2.41 7.15 23.49
N PRO A 144 1.93 7.29 22.25
CA PRO A 144 2.62 6.75 21.07
C PRO A 144 4.09 7.18 20.97
N ARG A 145 4.40 8.41 21.42
CA ARG A 145 5.75 8.98 21.42
C ARG A 145 6.67 8.39 22.48
N GLU A 146 6.15 8.09 23.65
CA GLU A 146 6.87 7.38 24.71
C GLU A 146 7.22 5.94 24.28
N ILE A 147 6.29 5.25 23.60
CA ILE A 147 6.53 3.94 23.00
C ILE A 147 7.60 4.04 21.90
N SER A 148 7.47 4.99 20.96
CA SER A 148 8.47 5.22 19.90
C SER A 148 9.88 5.46 20.47
N ASN A 149 9.99 6.30 21.51
CA ASN A 149 11.28 6.62 22.15
C ASN A 149 11.91 5.43 22.90
N SER A 150 11.10 4.55 23.50
CA SER A 150 11.59 3.46 24.36
C SER A 150 11.74 2.12 23.61
N VAL A 151 10.84 1.84 22.67
CA VAL A 151 10.74 0.56 21.97
C VAL A 151 11.37 0.62 20.57
N HIS A 152 11.29 1.76 19.89
CA HIS A 152 11.60 1.86 18.45
C HIS A 152 12.82 2.75 18.12
N ASN A 153 13.55 3.22 19.13
CA ASN A 153 14.66 4.16 18.95
C ASN A 153 15.99 3.47 18.55
N ALA A 154 16.42 3.64 17.29
CA ALA A 154 17.73 3.19 16.79
C ALA A 154 18.91 4.10 17.17
N GLY A 155 18.64 5.35 17.58
CA GLY A 155 19.62 6.44 17.47
C GLY A 155 19.79 6.94 16.02
N MET A 156 20.99 7.44 15.69
CA MET A 156 21.29 8.06 14.39
C MET A 156 21.54 7.04 13.27
N THR A 157 21.87 5.79 13.59
CA THR A 157 22.19 4.73 12.62
C THR A 157 21.35 3.50 12.91
N ALA A 158 20.64 2.96 11.91
CA ALA A 158 20.03 1.65 12.03
C ALA A 158 21.11 0.55 11.98
N PRO A 159 20.95 -0.58 12.69
CA PRO A 159 21.76 -1.76 12.42
C PRO A 159 21.42 -2.26 11.01
N ARG A 160 22.41 -2.56 10.17
CA ARG A 160 22.17 -3.14 8.83
C ARG A 160 21.82 -4.63 8.92
N ASP A 161 21.09 -5.12 7.93
CA ASP A 161 20.86 -6.55 7.70
C ASP A 161 21.68 -6.98 6.49
N HIS A 162 22.37 -8.10 6.63
CA HIS A 162 23.22 -8.66 5.60
C HIS A 162 22.48 -9.66 4.70
N THR A 163 21.15 -9.76 4.84
CA THR A 163 20.33 -10.83 4.25
C THR A 163 19.25 -10.34 3.28
N TYR A 164 18.67 -9.14 3.45
CA TYR A 164 17.53 -8.66 2.63
C TYR A 164 17.52 -7.16 2.30
N ASN A 165 16.87 -6.80 1.18
CA ASN A 165 16.69 -5.43 0.68
C ASN A 165 15.24 -5.21 0.22
N ILE A 166 14.37 -4.75 1.14
CA ILE A 166 12.91 -4.85 0.96
C ILE A 166 12.24 -3.51 0.60
N ASN A 167 13.00 -2.41 0.65
CA ASN A 167 12.58 -1.06 0.25
C ASN A 167 12.23 -0.89 -1.24
N LEU A 168 12.38 -1.93 -2.05
CA LEU A 168 12.16 -1.87 -3.50
C LEU A 168 10.68 -2.05 -3.90
N MET A 169 9.78 -2.29 -2.94
CA MET A 169 8.35 -2.53 -3.16
C MET A 169 7.52 -1.76 -2.15
N HIS A 170 6.50 -1.06 -2.65
CA HIS A 170 5.67 -0.17 -1.85
C HIS A 170 4.18 -0.36 -2.17
N PHE A 171 3.36 -0.36 -1.13
CA PHE A 171 1.90 -0.39 -1.21
C PHE A 171 1.41 0.96 -0.70
N GLY A 172 0.52 1.61 -1.46
CA GLY A 172 0.18 3.04 -1.27
C GLY A 172 -0.44 3.40 0.09
N PRO A 173 -0.60 4.71 0.37
CA PRO A 173 -1.08 5.20 1.66
C PRO A 173 -2.49 4.67 1.98
N SER A 174 -2.64 4.13 3.19
CA SER A 174 -3.86 3.48 3.66
C SER A 174 -4.67 4.35 4.62
N ASN A 175 -5.97 4.44 4.38
CA ASN A 175 -7.00 5.05 5.25
C ASN A 175 -8.08 3.99 5.56
N GLN A 176 -8.95 4.20 6.56
CA GLN A 176 -10.06 3.29 6.90
C GLN A 176 -10.93 2.91 5.67
N MET A 177 -11.10 3.87 4.75
CA MET A 177 -11.64 3.66 3.41
C MET A 177 -10.47 3.41 2.45
N ASN A 178 -10.44 2.25 1.78
CA ASN A 178 -9.41 1.93 0.82
C ASN A 178 -9.63 2.73 -0.48
N GLN A 179 -8.82 3.77 -0.70
CA GLN A 179 -8.93 4.61 -1.90
C GLN A 179 -8.27 3.99 -3.14
N LYS A 180 -7.53 2.86 -3.00
CA LYS A 180 -6.89 2.13 -4.10
C LYS A 180 -7.62 0.81 -4.34
N THR A 181 -7.36 0.16 -5.48
CA THR A 181 -7.86 -1.20 -5.72
C THR A 181 -7.19 -2.13 -4.70
N SER A 182 -7.91 -3.15 -4.22
CA SER A 182 -7.29 -4.16 -3.34
C SER A 182 -6.44 -5.16 -4.13
N TYR A 183 -6.63 -5.21 -5.45
CA TYR A 183 -5.90 -6.09 -6.36
C TYR A 183 -4.48 -5.59 -6.62
N LEU A 184 -3.53 -6.52 -6.77
CA LEU A 184 -2.16 -6.23 -7.18
C LEU A 184 -2.12 -5.99 -8.69
N ASP A 185 -2.60 -4.83 -9.13
CA ASP A 185 -2.89 -4.50 -10.53
C ASP A 185 -2.12 -3.29 -11.08
N LEU A 186 -1.20 -2.72 -10.30
CA LEU A 186 -0.48 -1.46 -10.58
C LEU A 186 -1.39 -0.22 -10.69
N SER A 187 -2.46 -0.11 -9.91
CA SER A 187 -3.26 1.13 -9.76
C SER A 187 -2.48 2.36 -9.22
N LEU A 188 -1.24 2.16 -8.79
CA LEU A 188 -0.25 3.23 -8.55
C LEU A 188 0.28 3.88 -9.85
N ILE A 189 0.25 3.15 -10.97
CA ILE A 189 0.64 3.62 -12.31
C ILE A 189 -0.60 4.02 -13.11
N TYR A 190 -1.59 3.13 -13.18
CA TYR A 190 -2.75 3.26 -14.06
C TYR A 190 -3.89 4.11 -13.49
N GLY A 191 -3.80 4.47 -12.21
CA GLY A 191 -4.88 5.13 -11.47
C GLY A 191 -5.89 4.16 -10.85
N ASN A 192 -6.86 4.74 -10.17
CA ASN A 192 -7.80 4.08 -9.24
C ASN A 192 -9.27 4.50 -9.44
N SER A 193 -9.57 5.12 -10.59
CA SER A 193 -10.93 5.50 -10.98
C SER A 193 -11.04 5.52 -12.50
N ILE A 194 -12.25 5.27 -13.01
CA ILE A 194 -12.49 5.23 -14.47
C ILE A 194 -12.21 6.60 -15.08
N GLU A 195 -12.66 7.68 -14.44
CA GLU A 195 -12.42 9.05 -14.89
C GLU A 195 -10.93 9.45 -14.75
N GLY A 196 -10.23 8.92 -13.74
CA GLY A 196 -8.79 9.12 -13.55
C GLY A 196 -7.99 8.46 -14.66
N GLU A 197 -8.23 7.17 -14.91
CA GLU A 197 -7.58 6.39 -15.98
C GLU A 197 -7.84 7.05 -17.35
N GLN A 198 -9.08 7.49 -17.62
CA GLN A 198 -9.41 8.25 -18.84
C GLN A 198 -8.67 9.60 -18.93
N ARG A 199 -8.48 10.34 -17.83
CA ARG A 199 -7.73 11.61 -17.81
C ARG A 199 -6.23 11.42 -18.03
N PHE A 200 -5.67 10.28 -17.63
CA PHE A 200 -4.28 9.91 -17.93
C PHE A 200 -4.10 9.50 -19.40
N ARG A 201 -5.13 8.95 -20.04
CA ARG A 201 -5.14 8.59 -21.48
C ARG A 201 -5.47 9.82 -22.35
N GLN A 202 -4.45 10.55 -22.83
CA GLN A 202 -4.67 11.43 -23.98
C GLN A 202 -4.78 10.59 -25.27
N PHE A 203 -5.87 10.77 -26.02
CA PHE A 203 -6.01 10.25 -27.37
C PHE A 203 -5.04 10.96 -28.32
N GLY A 204 -3.81 10.43 -28.42
CA GLY A 204 -3.14 10.42 -29.73
C GLY A 204 -3.95 9.53 -30.68
N SER A 205 -3.89 9.80 -31.98
CA SER A 205 -4.69 9.13 -33.03
C SER A 205 -4.50 7.60 -33.13
N GLU A 206 -3.57 7.02 -32.37
CA GLU A 206 -3.15 5.61 -32.46
C GLU A 206 -3.20 4.86 -31.11
N GLY A 207 -3.69 5.48 -30.03
CA GLY A 207 -3.83 4.82 -28.71
C GLY A 207 -2.54 4.74 -27.88
N GLU A 208 -1.53 5.55 -28.20
CA GLU A 208 -0.29 5.64 -27.43
C GLU A 208 -0.53 6.22 -26.03
N GLN A 209 0.09 5.65 -24.98
CA GLN A 209 0.34 6.42 -23.76
C GLN A 209 1.39 7.48 -24.08
N ARG A 210 0.94 8.69 -24.42
CA ARG A 210 1.79 9.88 -24.34
C ARG A 210 1.61 10.52 -22.98
N PHE A 211 2.53 10.24 -22.06
CA PHE A 211 2.90 11.25 -21.07
C PHE A 211 3.33 12.49 -21.85
N ARG A 212 2.57 13.59 -21.70
CA ARG A 212 2.64 14.84 -22.49
C ARG A 212 4.02 15.10 -23.11
N GLN A 213 4.16 14.79 -24.40
CA GLN A 213 5.34 15.16 -25.17
C GLN A 213 5.22 16.64 -25.57
N PHE A 214 5.78 17.52 -24.75
CA PHE A 214 6.04 18.92 -25.11
C PHE A 214 7.53 19.12 -25.35
N GLY A 215 7.89 19.55 -26.55
CA GLY A 215 9.27 19.69 -27.03
C GLY A 215 9.42 19.08 -28.41
N SER A 216 9.51 19.94 -29.43
CA SER A 216 9.74 19.54 -30.82
C SER A 216 11.20 19.18 -31.06
N GLY A 217 11.46 18.10 -31.80
CA GLY A 217 12.79 17.78 -32.29
C GLY A 217 13.04 16.29 -32.49
N LYS A 218 13.60 15.92 -33.64
CA LYS A 218 14.03 14.55 -33.94
C LYS A 218 15.24 14.19 -33.07
N ASN A 219 15.02 13.64 -31.87
CA ASN A 219 15.95 12.78 -31.12
C ASN A 219 15.23 12.21 -29.89
N CYS A 220 15.52 10.95 -29.53
CA CYS A 220 14.92 10.29 -28.36
C CYS A 220 15.62 10.70 -27.05
N HIS A 221 15.57 11.99 -26.73
CA HIS A 221 15.88 12.49 -25.39
C HIS A 221 14.57 12.75 -24.63
N PHE A 222 14.54 12.38 -23.36
CA PHE A 222 13.57 12.92 -22.40
C PHE A 222 13.87 14.41 -22.23
N GLY A 223 13.29 15.26 -23.08
CA GLY A 223 13.32 16.71 -22.90
C GLY A 223 12.65 17.07 -21.57
N ASN A 224 13.29 17.97 -20.80
CA ASN A 224 12.82 18.39 -19.49
C ASN A 224 11.36 18.89 -19.54
N SER A 225 10.39 18.07 -19.10
CA SER A 225 9.00 18.51 -18.91
C SER A 225 8.53 18.20 -17.48
N ILE A 226 8.79 19.17 -16.62
CA ILE A 226 8.34 19.26 -15.22
C ILE A 226 6.82 19.00 -15.09
N GLU A 227 6.01 19.27 -16.13
CA GLU A 227 4.57 19.01 -16.17
C GLU A 227 4.15 17.55 -16.04
N GLY A 228 4.85 16.60 -16.67
CA GLY A 228 4.46 15.18 -16.63
C GLY A 228 4.59 14.62 -15.21
N GLU A 229 5.68 15.00 -14.55
CA GLU A 229 5.99 14.66 -13.16
C GLU A 229 5.07 15.42 -12.17
N GLN A 230 4.78 16.71 -12.41
CA GLN A 230 3.83 17.48 -11.60
C GLN A 230 2.40 16.92 -11.65
N ARG A 231 1.93 16.43 -12.81
CA ARG A 231 0.61 15.79 -12.91
C ARG A 231 0.56 14.44 -12.20
N PHE A 232 1.65 13.68 -12.17
CA PHE A 232 1.74 12.48 -11.32
C PHE A 232 1.64 12.84 -9.83
N ARG A 233 2.35 13.88 -9.36
CA ARG A 233 2.25 14.42 -7.99
C ARG A 233 0.82 14.83 -7.62
N GLN A 234 0.04 15.37 -8.57
CA GLN A 234 -1.36 15.77 -8.33
C GLN A 234 -2.37 14.61 -8.37
N PHE A 235 -2.18 13.58 -9.21
CA PHE A 235 -3.26 12.62 -9.53
C PHE A 235 -2.92 11.13 -9.44
N GLY A 236 -1.64 10.72 -9.52
CA GLY A 236 -1.27 9.29 -9.59
C GLY A 236 -1.04 8.67 -8.21
N SER A 237 -0.14 9.29 -7.44
CA SER A 237 0.16 8.92 -6.04
C SER A 237 -1.02 9.20 -5.09
N GLY A 238 -1.93 10.11 -5.46
CA GLY A 238 -2.93 10.68 -4.55
C GLY A 238 -2.33 11.58 -3.46
N HIS A 239 -1.03 11.88 -3.51
CA HIS A 239 -0.32 12.66 -2.51
C HIS A 239 0.67 13.64 -3.17
N PRO A 240 0.47 14.97 -3.03
CA PRO A 240 1.35 16.01 -3.62
C PRO A 240 2.82 16.00 -3.18
N LYS A 241 3.18 15.09 -2.27
CA LYS A 241 4.52 14.94 -1.70
C LYS A 241 4.85 13.44 -1.56
N SER A 242 5.30 12.80 -2.64
CA SER A 242 6.03 11.53 -2.56
C SER A 242 7.47 11.83 -2.14
N PHE A 243 7.72 11.80 -0.83
CA PHE A 243 9.01 12.19 -0.23
C PHE A 243 10.14 11.19 -0.46
N ASP A 244 9.81 9.91 -0.70
CA ASP A 244 10.79 8.85 -0.91
C ASP A 244 11.29 8.86 -2.37
N ALA A 245 12.60 9.12 -2.54
CA ALA A 245 13.27 9.09 -3.84
C ALA A 245 13.30 7.68 -4.46
N THR A 246 13.45 6.64 -3.63
CA THR A 246 13.42 5.23 -4.00
C THR A 246 12.06 4.87 -4.60
N LEU A 247 10.98 5.28 -3.94
CA LEU A 247 9.62 5.09 -4.45
C LEU A 247 9.43 5.73 -5.82
N ASN A 248 9.88 6.97 -6.01
CA ASN A 248 9.76 7.66 -7.31
C ASN A 248 10.63 7.02 -8.41
N ILE A 249 11.83 6.51 -8.06
CA ILE A 249 12.68 5.72 -8.97
C ILE A 249 11.94 4.48 -9.49
N PHE A 250 11.29 3.69 -8.63
CA PHE A 250 10.56 2.50 -9.05
C PHE A 250 9.34 2.83 -9.92
N HIS A 251 8.61 3.91 -9.62
CA HIS A 251 7.54 4.38 -10.50
C HIS A 251 8.06 4.68 -11.91
N VAL A 252 9.19 5.40 -12.05
CA VAL A 252 9.80 5.69 -13.36
C VAL A 252 10.23 4.41 -14.09
N ILE A 253 10.79 3.43 -13.39
CA ILE A 253 11.20 2.15 -13.98
C ILE A 253 9.99 1.37 -14.53
N PHE A 254 8.92 1.21 -13.76
CA PHE A 254 7.73 0.50 -14.23
C PHE A 254 6.98 1.27 -15.33
N LEU A 255 7.00 2.61 -15.31
CA LEU A 255 6.48 3.45 -16.39
C LEU A 255 7.23 3.22 -17.71
N ARG A 256 8.57 3.26 -17.69
CA ARG A 256 9.40 3.01 -18.88
C ARG A 256 9.24 1.58 -19.42
N GLU A 257 9.03 0.58 -18.55
CA GLU A 257 8.73 -0.79 -18.96
C GLU A 257 7.36 -0.91 -19.64
N ASN A 258 6.33 -0.27 -19.10
CA ASN A 258 5.01 -0.17 -19.73
C ASN A 258 5.12 0.47 -21.13
N ASP A 259 5.85 1.58 -21.26
CA ASP A 259 6.05 2.25 -22.55
C ASP A 259 6.81 1.37 -23.57
N LYS A 260 7.74 0.55 -23.09
CA LYS A 260 8.42 -0.45 -23.93
C LYS A 260 7.43 -1.51 -24.44
N ILE A 261 6.62 -2.08 -23.55
CA ILE A 261 5.61 -3.09 -23.91
C ILE A 261 4.59 -2.52 -24.89
N LEU A 262 4.17 -1.26 -24.72
CA LEU A 262 3.29 -0.58 -25.68
C LEU A 262 3.92 -0.47 -27.08
N ARG A 263 5.19 -0.05 -27.18
CA ARG A 263 5.89 0.00 -28.49
C ARG A 263 6.00 -1.37 -29.14
N ASP A 264 6.42 -2.37 -28.38
CA ASP A 264 6.62 -3.73 -28.88
C ASP A 264 5.28 -4.38 -29.32
N LEU A 265 4.20 -4.20 -28.56
CA LEU A 265 2.85 -4.67 -28.97
C LEU A 265 2.34 -3.93 -30.21
N LYS A 266 2.62 -2.62 -30.35
CA LYS A 266 2.27 -1.83 -31.54
C LYS A 266 2.94 -2.40 -32.80
N HIS A 267 4.21 -2.81 -32.71
CA HIS A 267 4.92 -3.52 -33.78
C HIS A 267 4.34 -4.92 -34.10
N LEU A 268 3.55 -5.50 -33.20
CA LEU A 268 2.83 -6.78 -33.38
C LEU A 268 1.37 -6.60 -33.84
N GLY A 269 0.98 -5.39 -34.25
CA GLY A 269 -0.33 -5.07 -34.81
C GLY A 269 -1.38 -4.56 -33.81
N TRP A 270 -1.07 -4.48 -32.52
CA TRP A 270 -1.99 -3.95 -31.51
C TRP A 270 -2.18 -2.44 -31.64
N ASN A 271 -3.42 -1.97 -31.50
CA ASN A 271 -3.74 -0.55 -31.62
C ASN A 271 -4.86 -0.11 -30.67
N GLY A 272 -5.05 1.21 -30.55
CA GLY A 272 -6.18 1.82 -29.86
C GLY A 272 -6.32 1.39 -28.39
N GLU A 273 -7.55 1.16 -27.94
CA GLU A 273 -7.79 0.77 -26.55
C GLU A 273 -7.30 -0.66 -26.24
N SER A 274 -7.27 -1.55 -27.23
CA SER A 274 -6.82 -2.94 -27.06
C SER A 274 -5.34 -3.01 -26.69
N LEU A 275 -4.51 -2.17 -27.31
CA LEU A 275 -3.09 -2.00 -27.02
C LEU A 275 -2.85 -1.61 -25.56
N TYR A 276 -3.54 -0.57 -25.08
CA TYR A 276 -3.45 -0.15 -23.68
C TYR A 276 -3.87 -1.27 -22.72
N LYS A 277 -5.03 -1.89 -22.97
CA LYS A 277 -5.63 -2.88 -22.08
C LYS A 277 -4.77 -4.15 -21.97
N GLU A 278 -4.18 -4.62 -23.07
CA GLU A 278 -3.26 -5.77 -23.05
C GLU A 278 -1.90 -5.39 -22.44
N ALA A 279 -1.35 -4.20 -22.69
CA ALA A 279 -0.12 -3.74 -22.03
C ALA A 279 -0.27 -3.64 -20.49
N ARG A 280 -1.38 -3.06 -20.01
CA ARG A 280 -1.74 -3.05 -18.58
C ARG A 280 -1.84 -4.47 -18.03
N LYS A 281 -2.54 -5.38 -18.73
CA LYS A 281 -2.67 -6.79 -18.34
C LYS A 281 -1.31 -7.47 -18.18
N ILE A 282 -0.39 -7.29 -19.13
CA ILE A 282 0.97 -7.86 -19.09
C ILE A 282 1.77 -7.28 -17.92
N MET A 283 1.74 -5.96 -17.71
CA MET A 283 2.49 -5.32 -16.63
C MET A 283 1.98 -5.70 -15.24
N SER A 284 0.65 -5.75 -15.03
CA SER A 284 0.08 -6.28 -13.80
C SER A 284 0.54 -7.73 -13.56
N ALA A 285 0.64 -8.55 -14.61
CA ALA A 285 1.08 -9.94 -14.49
C ALA A 285 2.57 -10.08 -14.15
N VAL A 286 3.45 -9.27 -14.75
CA VAL A 286 4.88 -9.21 -14.40
C VAL A 286 5.06 -8.75 -12.95
N TYR A 287 4.31 -7.73 -12.52
CA TYR A 287 4.31 -7.27 -11.13
C TYR A 287 3.82 -8.35 -10.16
N GLN A 288 2.69 -9.00 -10.44
CA GLN A 288 2.21 -10.12 -9.62
C GLN A 288 3.23 -11.26 -9.55
N HIS A 289 3.87 -11.62 -10.67
CA HIS A 289 4.89 -12.65 -10.66
C HIS A 289 6.04 -12.29 -9.71
N ILE A 290 6.64 -11.10 -9.86
CA ILE A 290 7.71 -10.58 -8.98
C ILE A 290 7.30 -10.57 -7.51
N VAL A 291 6.06 -10.13 -7.20
CA VAL A 291 5.54 -10.12 -5.82
C VAL A 291 5.58 -11.52 -5.21
N TYR A 292 4.99 -12.52 -5.87
CA TYR A 292 4.84 -13.86 -5.27
C TYR A 292 6.08 -14.76 -5.39
N THR A 293 7.03 -14.45 -6.28
CA THR A 293 8.26 -15.26 -6.43
C THR A 293 9.50 -14.64 -5.80
N GLU A 294 9.59 -13.32 -5.64
CA GLU A 294 10.75 -12.66 -5.05
C GLU A 294 10.42 -11.93 -3.74
N TYR A 295 9.40 -11.05 -3.71
CA TYR A 295 9.11 -10.18 -2.55
C TYR A 295 8.51 -10.94 -1.36
N VAL A 296 7.31 -11.50 -1.51
CA VAL A 296 6.59 -12.18 -0.41
C VAL A 296 7.44 -13.30 0.23
N PRO A 297 8.11 -14.21 -0.52
CA PRO A 297 8.95 -15.22 0.10
C PRO A 297 10.16 -14.66 0.88
N ALA A 298 10.71 -13.50 0.50
CA ALA A 298 11.75 -12.81 1.27
C ALA A 298 11.20 -12.17 2.55
N VAL A 299 9.93 -11.75 2.56
CA VAL A 299 9.28 -11.16 3.72
C VAL A 299 8.87 -12.21 4.77
N ILE A 300 8.05 -13.19 4.38
CA ILE A 300 7.40 -14.12 5.33
C ILE A 300 8.05 -15.51 5.40
N GLY A 301 9.06 -15.80 4.57
CA GLY A 301 9.76 -17.08 4.56
C GLY A 301 9.01 -18.22 3.87
N GLN A 302 9.77 -19.28 3.53
CA GLN A 302 9.31 -20.37 2.67
C GLN A 302 8.25 -21.27 3.33
N ASP A 303 8.30 -21.44 4.64
CA ASP A 303 7.35 -22.29 5.39
C ASP A 303 5.96 -21.65 5.45
N VAL A 304 5.90 -20.32 5.57
CA VAL A 304 4.65 -19.55 5.58
C VAL A 304 4.08 -19.47 4.15
N MET A 305 4.94 -19.30 3.14
CA MET A 305 4.55 -19.41 1.72
C MET A 305 3.92 -20.78 1.38
N LEU A 306 4.38 -21.87 2.01
CA LEU A 306 3.76 -23.19 1.88
C LEU A 306 2.42 -23.25 2.59
N ARG A 307 2.37 -22.83 3.87
CA ARG A 307 1.16 -22.86 4.71
C ARG A 307 -0.04 -22.15 4.07
N TYR A 308 0.19 -21.02 3.42
CA TYR A 308 -0.86 -20.20 2.79
C TYR A 308 -1.03 -20.44 1.28
N GLY A 309 -0.39 -21.47 0.69
CA GLY A 309 -0.56 -21.82 -0.73
C GLY A 309 -0.03 -20.77 -1.72
N LEU A 310 0.90 -19.92 -1.28
CA LEU A 310 1.29 -18.71 -2.01
C LEU A 310 2.26 -18.98 -3.15
N LYS A 311 3.00 -20.09 -3.13
CA LYS A 311 3.98 -20.46 -4.17
C LYS A 311 3.36 -20.47 -5.58
N SER A 312 4.10 -19.88 -6.52
CA SER A 312 3.87 -20.00 -7.97
C SER A 312 4.40 -21.34 -8.47
N THR A 313 3.81 -21.88 -9.54
CA THR A 313 4.41 -23.04 -10.25
C THR A 313 5.56 -22.56 -11.14
N GLN A 314 6.58 -23.40 -11.36
CA GLN A 314 7.69 -23.07 -12.26
C GLN A 314 7.25 -22.95 -13.73
N TYR A 315 6.24 -23.74 -14.13
CA TYR A 315 5.72 -23.79 -15.49
C TYR A 315 4.19 -23.90 -15.49
N GLY A 316 3.55 -23.39 -16.54
CA GLY A 316 2.11 -23.50 -16.74
C GLY A 316 1.27 -22.71 -15.73
N HIS A 317 -0.02 -23.03 -15.68
CA HIS A 317 -1.03 -22.35 -14.86
C HIS A 317 -1.05 -22.87 -13.42
N ASN A 318 -1.71 -22.12 -12.55
CA ASN A 318 -1.95 -22.42 -11.15
C ASN A 318 -3.23 -21.71 -10.70
N THR A 319 -4.36 -22.15 -11.25
CA THR A 319 -5.66 -21.50 -11.05
C THR A 319 -6.14 -21.75 -9.63
N MET A 320 -6.11 -20.71 -8.79
CA MET A 320 -6.48 -20.75 -7.36
C MET A 320 -7.69 -19.86 -7.04
N TYR A 321 -8.33 -19.27 -8.05
CA TYR A 321 -9.45 -18.35 -7.85
C TYR A 321 -10.69 -19.04 -7.27
N ASN A 322 -11.25 -18.44 -6.23
CA ASN A 322 -12.49 -18.84 -5.57
C ASN A 322 -13.45 -17.63 -5.53
N PRO A 323 -14.61 -17.67 -6.20
CA PRO A 323 -15.58 -16.57 -6.20
C PRO A 323 -16.27 -16.35 -4.84
N LYS A 324 -16.02 -17.20 -3.83
CA LYS A 324 -16.45 -16.98 -2.44
C LYS A 324 -15.40 -16.27 -1.58
N THR A 325 -14.20 -16.01 -2.10
CA THR A 325 -13.16 -15.28 -1.38
C THR A 325 -13.28 -13.78 -1.64
N ASP A 326 -13.33 -12.98 -0.57
CA ASP A 326 -13.19 -11.53 -0.65
C ASP A 326 -11.70 -11.15 -0.69
N ALA A 327 -11.30 -10.46 -1.77
CA ALA A 327 -9.95 -9.96 -1.97
C ALA A 327 -9.70 -8.59 -1.34
N THR A 328 -10.70 -7.99 -0.68
CA THR A 328 -10.62 -6.65 -0.10
C THR A 328 -9.47 -6.56 0.91
N THR A 329 -8.71 -5.47 0.87
CA THR A 329 -7.61 -5.24 1.80
C THR A 329 -8.14 -5.12 3.23
N SER A 330 -7.62 -5.94 4.15
CA SER A 330 -7.98 -5.89 5.55
C SER A 330 -7.39 -4.67 6.28
N ASN A 331 -8.12 -4.22 7.29
CA ASN A 331 -7.74 -3.09 8.14
C ASN A 331 -6.41 -3.36 8.87
N VAL A 332 -6.21 -4.59 9.36
CA VAL A 332 -4.98 -4.99 10.04
C VAL A 332 -3.76 -5.01 9.11
N PHE A 333 -3.91 -5.47 7.87
CA PHE A 333 -2.84 -5.45 6.89
C PHE A 333 -2.38 -4.02 6.59
N ALA A 334 -3.34 -3.15 6.27
CA ALA A 334 -3.11 -1.79 5.80
C ALA A 334 -2.64 -0.82 6.90
N THR A 335 -3.09 -1.04 8.14
CA THR A 335 -2.80 -0.15 9.27
C THR A 335 -1.60 -0.61 10.09
N ALA A 336 -1.29 -1.92 10.14
CA ALA A 336 -0.19 -2.43 10.96
C ALA A 336 0.75 -3.37 10.20
N ALA A 337 0.25 -4.45 9.59
CA ALA A 337 1.13 -5.53 9.13
C ALA A 337 2.12 -5.06 8.05
N ILE A 338 1.66 -4.36 7.01
CA ILE A 338 2.55 -3.89 5.93
C ILE A 338 3.48 -2.73 6.36
N ARG A 339 3.23 -2.12 7.52
CA ARG A 339 4.02 -1.02 8.08
C ARG A 339 5.36 -1.47 8.65
N PHE A 340 5.66 -2.77 8.71
CA PHE A 340 7.01 -3.26 9.05
C PHE A 340 8.08 -2.60 8.18
N ALA A 341 7.76 -2.29 6.91
CA ALA A 341 8.67 -1.66 5.94
C ALA A 341 9.06 -0.22 6.31
N HIS A 342 8.43 0.41 7.31
CA HIS A 342 8.92 1.67 7.85
C HIS A 342 10.22 1.51 8.66
N SER A 343 10.51 0.31 9.21
CA SER A 343 11.80 0.04 9.86
C SER A 343 12.97 -0.03 8.88
N THR A 344 12.73 -0.36 7.61
CA THR A 344 13.78 -0.51 6.60
C THR A 344 14.27 0.83 6.03
N PHE A 345 13.68 1.98 6.39
CA PHE A 345 14.18 3.31 6.00
C PHE A 345 15.52 3.64 6.69
N ASP A 346 16.63 3.44 5.96
CA ASP A 346 18.01 3.70 6.40
C ASP A 346 18.50 5.10 6.00
N THR A 347 19.61 5.56 6.61
CA THR A 347 20.24 6.84 6.29
C THR A 347 20.76 6.96 4.86
N PHE A 348 20.82 5.88 4.08
CA PHE A 348 21.03 5.98 2.64
C PHE A 348 19.95 6.85 1.98
N GLU A 349 18.70 6.81 2.44
CA GLU A 349 17.64 7.70 1.93
C GLU A 349 17.99 9.17 2.23
N LYS A 350 18.60 9.46 3.40
CA LYS A 350 19.14 10.78 3.73
C LYS A 350 20.31 11.17 2.80
N ASP A 351 21.24 10.27 2.49
CA ASP A 351 22.36 10.59 1.59
C ASP A 351 21.89 10.79 0.14
N VAL A 352 20.85 10.07 -0.29
CA VAL A 352 20.14 10.27 -1.56
C VAL A 352 19.39 11.62 -1.56
N ILE A 353 18.64 11.94 -0.51
CA ILE A 353 17.87 13.19 -0.37
C ILE A 353 18.79 14.41 -0.23
N GLN A 354 19.91 14.32 0.50
CA GLN A 354 20.86 15.41 0.69
C GLN A 354 21.86 15.56 -0.46
N GLY A 355 22.10 14.50 -1.24
CA GLY A 355 22.97 14.52 -2.42
C GLY A 355 22.33 15.14 -3.67
N PHE A 356 21.03 15.44 -3.65
CA PHE A 356 20.33 16.05 -4.77
C PHE A 356 19.92 17.50 -4.49
N SER A 357 20.20 18.40 -5.43
CA SER A 357 19.58 19.73 -5.41
C SER A 357 18.04 19.59 -5.53
N PRO A 358 17.25 20.56 -5.02
CA PRO A 358 15.80 20.57 -5.22
C PRO A 358 15.34 20.51 -6.67
N GLU A 359 16.22 20.89 -7.62
CA GLU A 359 16.00 20.80 -9.07
C GLU A 359 16.31 19.39 -9.60
N THR A 360 17.31 18.70 -9.04
CA THR A 360 17.61 17.30 -9.37
C THR A 360 16.51 16.36 -8.83
N PHE A 361 15.94 16.70 -7.66
CA PHE A 361 14.74 16.07 -7.09
C PHE A 361 13.44 16.39 -7.86
N GLN A 362 13.51 17.23 -8.91
CA GLN A 362 12.43 17.49 -9.86
C GLN A 362 12.67 16.83 -11.24
N ASN A 363 13.67 15.94 -11.33
CA ASN A 363 13.95 15.19 -12.56
C ASN A 363 14.40 13.75 -12.22
N TYR A 364 13.46 12.93 -11.76
CA TYR A 364 13.75 11.53 -11.41
C TYR A 364 14.27 10.73 -12.62
N SER A 365 13.94 11.15 -13.84
CA SER A 365 14.45 10.56 -15.09
C SER A 365 15.99 10.53 -15.13
N ASN A 366 16.64 11.62 -14.71
CA ASN A 366 18.10 11.74 -14.61
C ASN A 366 18.69 10.90 -13.46
N ILE A 367 17.97 10.72 -12.36
CA ILE A 367 18.42 9.88 -11.25
C ILE A 367 18.51 8.41 -11.69
N VAL A 368 17.52 7.94 -12.47
CA VAL A 368 17.49 6.57 -13.00
C VAL A 368 18.59 6.31 -14.05
N THR A 369 19.00 7.32 -14.84
CA THR A 369 19.99 7.12 -15.94
C THR A 369 21.42 7.52 -15.60
N ASN A 370 21.64 8.55 -14.77
CA ASN A 370 22.93 9.24 -14.67
C ASN A 370 23.45 9.42 -13.23
N SER A 371 22.81 8.83 -12.21
CA SER A 371 23.23 9.01 -10.80
C SER A 371 24.02 7.81 -10.24
N PRO A 372 25.19 8.04 -9.60
CA PRO A 372 25.86 7.02 -8.78
C PRO A 372 25.00 6.49 -7.61
N SER A 373 23.98 7.24 -7.20
CA SER A 373 23.06 6.83 -6.13
C SER A 373 22.11 5.71 -6.59
N SER A 374 21.69 5.72 -7.86
CA SER A 374 20.83 4.64 -8.39
C SER A 374 21.62 3.35 -8.60
N SER A 375 22.86 3.41 -9.11
CA SER A 375 23.71 2.21 -9.16
C SER A 375 23.98 1.62 -7.77
N THR A 376 24.12 2.46 -6.74
CA THR A 376 24.25 2.01 -5.33
C THR A 376 22.96 1.34 -4.82
N LEU A 377 21.79 1.90 -5.13
CA LEU A 377 20.47 1.32 -4.78
C LEU A 377 20.33 -0.12 -5.28
N PHE A 378 20.79 -0.42 -6.50
CA PHE A 378 20.59 -1.72 -7.16
C PHE A 378 21.74 -2.72 -6.99
N THR A 379 22.84 -2.32 -6.33
CA THR A 379 24.02 -3.19 -6.12
C THR A 379 24.40 -3.37 -4.65
N ARG A 380 24.01 -2.44 -3.76
CA ARG A 380 24.52 -2.40 -2.37
C ARG A 380 23.50 -1.97 -1.31
N PHE A 381 22.25 -1.66 -1.66
CA PHE A 381 21.28 -1.26 -0.64
C PHE A 381 20.91 -2.46 0.24
N GLN A 382 20.99 -2.24 1.55
CA GLN A 382 20.83 -3.25 2.59
C GLN A 382 20.16 -2.58 3.78
N SER A 383 18.97 -3.03 4.15
CA SER A 383 18.18 -2.42 5.22
C SER A 383 17.56 -3.49 6.10
N LYS A 384 17.77 -3.36 7.40
CA LYS A 384 17.23 -4.30 8.38
C LYS A 384 15.77 -4.05 8.65
N THR A 385 15.01 -5.14 8.75
CA THR A 385 13.75 -5.13 9.50
C THR A 385 14.05 -5.55 10.92
N ASP A 386 13.84 -4.63 11.86
CA ASP A 386 13.70 -4.95 13.27
C ASP A 386 12.77 -3.94 13.94
N ARG A 387 12.68 -3.96 15.28
CA ARG A 387 11.82 -3.02 16.00
C ARG A 387 12.23 -1.56 15.86
N PHE A 388 13.47 -1.27 15.47
CA PHE A 388 14.00 0.08 15.50
C PHE A 388 13.69 0.83 14.20
N MET A 389 13.66 2.15 14.30
CA MET A 389 13.57 3.06 13.17
C MET A 389 14.54 4.22 13.39
N THR A 390 15.15 4.67 12.30
CA THR A 390 16.16 5.73 12.31
C THR A 390 15.64 7.05 12.91
N ASP A 391 16.56 7.88 13.40
CA ASP A 391 16.25 9.28 13.79
C ASP A 391 15.50 10.03 12.69
N PHE A 392 15.83 9.78 11.42
CA PHE A 392 15.14 10.38 10.27
C PHE A 392 13.63 10.05 10.26
N GLY A 393 13.27 8.76 10.27
CA GLY A 393 11.86 8.34 10.26
C GLY A 393 11.07 8.68 11.52
N ARG A 394 11.74 8.85 12.68
CA ARG A 394 11.09 9.16 13.97
C ARG A 394 11.06 10.65 14.34
N ASN A 395 11.89 11.50 13.73
CA ASN A 395 12.04 12.89 14.18
C ASN A 395 12.04 13.92 13.04
N LYS A 396 12.15 13.51 11.77
CA LYS A 396 12.43 14.43 10.64
C LYS A 396 11.55 14.20 9.42
N LEU A 397 10.61 13.26 9.46
CA LEU A 397 9.67 13.08 8.36
C LEU A 397 8.82 14.36 8.20
N TRP A 398 8.75 14.87 6.96
CA TRP A 398 8.07 16.13 6.59
C TRP A 398 8.66 17.43 7.17
N GLU A 399 9.90 17.40 7.67
CA GLU A 399 10.64 18.59 8.10
C GLU A 399 10.95 19.52 6.91
N SER A 400 10.03 20.45 6.60
CA SER A 400 10.33 21.67 5.84
C SER A 400 10.80 22.82 6.75
N GLU A 401 10.39 22.75 8.02
CA GLU A 401 10.82 23.57 9.15
C GLU A 401 10.76 22.69 10.41
N PRO A 402 11.55 22.98 11.48
CA PRO A 402 11.61 22.15 12.69
C PRO A 402 10.29 21.95 13.45
N LYS A 403 9.24 22.71 13.13
CA LYS A 403 7.90 22.60 13.74
C LYS A 403 6.95 21.66 12.99
N ASN A 404 7.34 21.18 11.81
CA ASN A 404 6.50 20.37 10.92
C ASN A 404 6.93 18.89 10.83
N SER A 405 7.91 18.46 11.63
CA SER A 405 8.37 17.08 11.61
C SER A 405 7.40 16.13 12.34
N VAL A 406 7.31 14.90 11.84
CA VAL A 406 6.44 13.86 12.37
C VAL A 406 7.24 12.60 12.68
N ASP A 407 6.86 11.93 13.76
CA ASP A 407 7.33 10.60 14.11
C ASP A 407 6.43 9.55 13.48
N THR A 408 6.95 8.83 12.48
CA THR A 408 6.18 7.83 11.74
C THR A 408 5.66 6.71 12.64
N MET A 409 6.43 6.31 13.66
CA MET A 409 6.05 5.20 14.55
C MET A 409 4.99 5.65 15.56
N SER A 410 5.13 6.87 16.09
CA SER A 410 4.06 7.48 16.88
C SER A 410 2.76 7.60 16.08
N PHE A 411 2.87 7.95 14.79
CA PHE A 411 1.72 8.05 13.90
C PHE A 411 1.09 6.68 13.62
N ASP A 412 1.86 5.64 13.30
CA ASP A 412 1.34 4.30 13.05
C ASP A 412 0.71 3.67 14.29
N ILE A 413 1.31 3.85 15.48
CA ILE A 413 0.71 3.43 16.76
C ILE A 413 -0.62 4.16 16.98
N GLN A 414 -0.66 5.48 16.81
CA GLN A 414 -1.88 6.26 16.99
C GLN A 414 -2.94 5.91 15.93
N ARG A 415 -2.52 5.58 14.70
CA ARG A 415 -3.37 5.11 13.61
C ARG A 415 -3.97 3.73 13.90
N GLY A 416 -3.20 2.83 14.53
CA GLY A 416 -3.71 1.54 15.02
C GLY A 416 -4.85 1.72 16.03
N ARG A 417 -4.69 2.63 17.00
CA ARG A 417 -5.73 2.97 17.98
C ARG A 417 -6.95 3.66 17.34
N ASP A 418 -6.72 4.56 16.37
CA ASP A 418 -7.76 5.26 15.57
C ASP A 418 -8.59 4.30 14.69
N HIS A 419 -7.96 3.26 14.16
CA HIS A 419 -8.64 2.20 13.41
C HIS A 419 -9.30 1.14 14.31
N GLY A 420 -9.21 1.27 15.64
CA GLY A 420 -9.72 0.28 16.59
C GLY A 420 -9.10 -1.09 16.36
N LEU A 421 -7.79 -1.18 16.14
CA LEU A 421 -7.09 -2.46 16.08
C LEU A 421 -7.00 -3.06 17.50
N PRO A 422 -7.44 -4.32 17.68
CA PRO A 422 -7.24 -5.05 18.93
C PRO A 422 -5.79 -5.13 19.37
N SER A 423 -5.59 -5.37 20.67
CA SER A 423 -4.26 -5.55 21.24
C SER A 423 -3.43 -6.64 20.56
N TYR A 424 -2.11 -6.53 20.70
CA TYR A 424 -1.15 -7.49 20.16
C TYR A 424 -1.47 -8.95 20.56
N ASN A 425 -1.90 -9.20 21.81
CA ASN A 425 -2.30 -10.53 22.25
C ASN A 425 -3.49 -11.11 21.47
N ARG A 426 -4.50 -10.30 21.12
CA ARG A 426 -5.63 -10.75 20.30
C ARG A 426 -5.20 -11.23 18.92
N TRP A 427 -4.23 -10.54 18.32
CA TRP A 427 -3.65 -10.95 17.04
C TRP A 427 -2.74 -12.17 17.14
N ARG A 428 -2.05 -12.36 18.28
CA ARG A 428 -1.36 -13.62 18.58
C ARG A 428 -2.34 -14.79 18.65
N GLU A 429 -3.41 -14.66 19.42
CA GLU A 429 -4.48 -15.66 19.55
C GLU A 429 -5.08 -16.02 18.17
N TYR A 430 -5.43 -15.01 17.37
CA TYR A 430 -5.94 -15.16 16.00
C TYR A 430 -4.97 -15.97 15.11
N CYS A 431 -3.66 -15.70 15.21
CA CYS A 431 -2.61 -16.43 14.49
C CYS A 431 -2.25 -17.81 15.10
N GLY A 432 -3.00 -18.30 16.09
CA GLY A 432 -2.73 -19.58 16.77
C GLY A 432 -1.50 -19.56 17.68
N LEU A 433 -0.97 -18.38 17.99
CA LEU A 433 0.15 -18.18 18.92
C LEU A 433 -0.38 -18.03 20.34
N ARG A 434 0.41 -18.44 21.34
CA ARG A 434 0.02 -18.30 22.75
C ARG A 434 0.00 -16.81 23.14
N PRO A 435 -1.05 -16.33 23.85
CA PRO A 435 -1.05 -15.00 24.41
C PRO A 435 0.03 -14.88 25.50
N ILE A 436 0.49 -13.66 25.71
CA ILE A 436 1.52 -13.32 26.68
C ILE A 436 0.84 -12.81 27.94
N LEU A 437 1.03 -13.48 29.08
CA LEU A 437 0.39 -13.14 30.35
C LEU A 437 1.30 -12.34 31.28
N HIS A 438 2.62 -12.29 31.01
CA HIS A 438 3.59 -11.55 31.82
C HIS A 438 4.84 -11.18 31.02
N PHE A 439 5.60 -10.20 31.52
CA PHE A 439 6.85 -9.70 30.90
C PHE A 439 8.08 -10.61 31.06
N GLY A 440 7.92 -11.85 31.52
CA GLY A 440 9.01 -12.83 31.61
C GLY A 440 9.33 -13.53 30.28
N LYS A 441 10.37 -14.38 30.30
CA LYS A 441 10.75 -15.28 29.18
C LYS A 441 10.21 -16.71 29.31
N GLY A 442 9.54 -17.02 30.41
CA GLY A 442 9.03 -18.36 30.71
C GLY A 442 7.78 -18.75 29.93
N ILE A 443 7.12 -19.82 30.39
CA ILE A 443 5.81 -20.26 29.91
C ILE A 443 4.80 -19.10 30.00
N MET A 444 4.04 -18.88 28.93
CA MET A 444 3.13 -17.72 28.74
C MET A 444 3.80 -16.34 28.83
N GLY A 445 5.12 -16.26 28.62
CA GLY A 445 5.90 -15.02 28.50
C GLY A 445 6.26 -14.67 27.05
N PHE A 446 7.16 -13.69 26.88
CA PHE A 446 7.66 -13.20 25.59
C PHE A 446 8.64 -14.18 24.92
N ALA A 447 8.18 -15.37 24.53
CA ALA A 447 9.03 -16.40 23.92
C ALA A 447 9.65 -15.92 22.59
N ASP A 448 8.85 -15.29 21.73
CA ASP A 448 9.23 -14.92 20.35
C ASP A 448 10.18 -13.72 20.29
N HIS A 449 10.26 -12.89 21.32
CA HIS A 449 11.04 -11.64 21.33
C HIS A 449 12.47 -11.82 21.84
N THR A 450 13.36 -10.87 21.58
CA THR A 450 14.67 -10.80 22.27
C THR A 450 14.51 -10.34 23.72
N ILE A 451 15.54 -10.50 24.57
CA ILE A 451 15.53 -9.98 25.95
C ILE A 451 15.44 -8.44 25.96
N GLY A 452 16.19 -7.77 25.07
CA GLY A 452 16.15 -6.31 24.93
C GLY A 452 14.80 -5.78 24.45
N ALA A 453 14.13 -6.49 23.55
CA ALA A 453 12.77 -6.17 23.11
C ALA A 453 11.76 -6.28 24.27
N THR A 454 11.80 -7.38 25.02
CA THR A 454 10.93 -7.57 26.19
C THR A 454 11.14 -6.50 27.25
N LYS A 455 12.40 -6.17 27.59
CA LYS A 455 12.72 -5.12 28.56
C LYS A 455 12.16 -3.75 28.15
N ALA A 456 12.20 -3.43 26.85
CA ALA A 456 11.70 -2.16 26.31
C ALA A 456 10.16 -2.08 26.27
N LEU A 457 9.48 -3.19 25.99
CA LEU A 457 8.02 -3.26 26.08
C LEU A 457 7.56 -3.15 27.54
N SER A 458 8.22 -3.87 28.45
CA SER A 458 7.92 -3.85 29.89
C SER A 458 8.23 -2.54 30.60
N SER A 459 9.06 -1.66 30.01
CA SER A 459 9.36 -0.35 30.59
C SER A 459 8.30 0.71 30.29
N VAL A 460 7.33 0.41 29.42
CA VAL A 460 6.31 1.38 28.94
C VAL A 460 4.88 0.85 29.10
N TYR A 461 4.63 -0.43 28.83
CA TYR A 461 3.31 -1.02 29.00
C TYR A 461 3.14 -1.61 30.40
N ARG A 462 1.95 -1.42 31.00
CA ARG A 462 1.61 -1.92 32.34
C ARG A 462 1.19 -3.39 32.31
N HIS A 463 0.47 -3.80 31.26
CA HIS A 463 0.05 -5.18 31.02
C HIS A 463 0.40 -5.60 29.58
N PRO A 464 0.70 -6.88 29.30
CA PRO A 464 0.92 -7.34 27.92
C PRO A 464 -0.28 -7.11 26.98
N ASP A 465 -1.51 -7.17 27.49
CA ASP A 465 -2.74 -6.85 26.72
C ASP A 465 -2.88 -5.37 26.36
N ASP A 466 -2.06 -4.48 26.92
CA ASP A 466 -2.05 -3.07 26.53
C ASP A 466 -1.29 -2.83 25.21
N ILE A 467 -0.46 -3.78 24.78
CA ILE A 467 0.53 -3.60 23.71
C ILE A 467 -0.15 -3.37 22.35
N ASP A 468 0.22 -2.28 21.68
CA ASP A 468 -0.21 -1.99 20.31
C ASP A 468 0.35 -3.04 19.35
N LEU A 469 -0.48 -3.55 18.43
CA LEU A 469 -0.08 -4.61 17.48
C LEU A 469 1.27 -4.33 16.81
N ILE A 470 1.45 -3.12 16.26
CA ILE A 470 2.68 -2.77 15.55
C ILE A 470 3.91 -2.85 16.46
N SER A 471 3.82 -2.34 17.69
CA SER A 471 4.93 -2.38 18.66
C SER A 471 5.23 -3.80 19.16
N GLY A 472 4.21 -4.62 19.35
CA GLY A 472 4.37 -6.01 19.80
C GLY A 472 4.96 -6.92 18.71
N ALA A 473 4.44 -6.82 17.48
CA ALA A 473 4.83 -7.67 16.37
C ALA A 473 6.16 -7.27 15.71
N MET A 474 6.49 -5.98 15.59
CA MET A 474 7.82 -5.55 15.13
C MET A 474 8.95 -5.94 16.11
N ALA A 475 8.62 -6.22 17.37
CA ALA A 475 9.57 -6.60 18.40
C ALA A 475 9.84 -8.13 18.49
N GLU A 476 9.10 -8.93 17.73
CA GLU A 476 9.34 -10.37 17.58
C GLU A 476 10.67 -10.65 16.86
N ARG A 477 11.24 -11.84 17.05
CA ARG A 477 12.32 -12.34 16.18
C ARG A 477 11.74 -12.76 14.82
N PRO A 478 12.45 -12.53 13.70
CA PRO A 478 12.04 -13.02 12.39
C PRO A 478 11.81 -14.53 12.33
N VAL A 479 10.88 -14.96 11.48
CA VAL A 479 10.66 -16.37 11.14
C VAL A 479 11.80 -16.92 10.25
N SER A 480 11.92 -18.24 10.16
CA SER A 480 12.92 -18.90 9.34
C SER A 480 12.82 -18.48 7.86
N GLY A 481 13.91 -17.93 7.32
CA GLY A 481 13.99 -17.46 5.93
C GLY A 481 13.12 -16.24 5.59
N GLY A 482 12.60 -15.52 6.60
CA GLY A 482 11.91 -14.24 6.44
C GLY A 482 12.49 -13.15 7.35
N ILE A 483 11.89 -11.96 7.31
CA ILE A 483 12.32 -10.75 8.03
C ILE A 483 11.33 -10.25 9.08
N VAL A 484 10.10 -10.76 9.07
CA VAL A 484 9.07 -10.40 10.05
C VAL A 484 8.85 -11.53 11.06
N GLY A 485 8.36 -11.20 12.25
CA GLY A 485 8.00 -12.18 13.25
C GLY A 485 6.72 -12.98 12.93
N PRO A 486 6.43 -14.05 13.70
CA PRO A 486 5.33 -14.97 13.41
C PRO A 486 3.95 -14.30 13.33
N THR A 487 3.67 -13.25 14.10
CA THR A 487 2.36 -12.55 14.04
C THR A 487 2.21 -11.81 12.71
N PHE A 488 3.22 -11.07 12.28
CA PHE A 488 3.19 -10.39 10.98
C PHE A 488 3.30 -11.36 9.80
N ALA A 489 4.07 -12.44 9.92
CA ALA A 489 4.15 -13.47 8.88
C ALA A 489 2.78 -14.12 8.61
N CYS A 490 2.02 -14.41 9.67
CA CYS A 490 0.63 -14.86 9.61
C CYS A 490 -0.28 -13.85 8.88
N LEU A 491 -0.33 -12.60 9.37
CA LEU A 491 -1.25 -11.57 8.84
C LEU A 491 -0.95 -11.17 7.39
N LEU A 492 0.33 -11.11 7.03
CA LEU A 492 0.75 -10.87 5.64
C LEU A 492 0.45 -12.09 4.76
N GLY A 493 0.77 -13.31 5.23
CA GLY A 493 0.50 -14.55 4.51
C GLY A 493 -0.98 -14.74 4.18
N GLU A 494 -1.86 -14.43 5.14
CA GLU A 494 -3.31 -14.46 4.93
C GLU A 494 -3.78 -13.41 3.92
N GLN A 495 -3.35 -12.16 4.03
CA GLN A 495 -3.76 -11.13 3.06
C GLN A 495 -3.27 -11.44 1.65
N PHE A 496 -2.03 -11.93 1.48
CA PHE A 496 -1.54 -12.37 0.17
C PHE A 496 -2.29 -13.62 -0.34
N ALA A 497 -2.81 -14.48 0.54
CA ALA A 497 -3.69 -15.58 0.11
C ALA A 497 -5.01 -15.03 -0.46
N LEU A 498 -5.63 -14.04 0.20
CA LEU A 498 -6.83 -13.36 -0.30
C LEU A 498 -6.59 -12.64 -1.64
N PHE A 499 -5.47 -11.92 -1.76
CA PHE A 499 -5.09 -11.25 -3.02
C PHE A 499 -4.82 -12.21 -4.17
N LYS A 500 -4.41 -13.46 -3.90
CA LYS A 500 -4.21 -14.51 -4.91
C LYS A 500 -5.50 -15.25 -5.26
N THR A 501 -6.27 -15.65 -4.25
CA THR A 501 -7.44 -16.53 -4.43
C THR A 501 -8.74 -15.78 -4.67
N GLY A 502 -8.87 -14.51 -4.28
CA GLY A 502 -10.02 -13.67 -4.59
C GLY A 502 -9.88 -12.88 -5.91
N ASP A 503 -8.75 -12.97 -6.61
CA ASP A 503 -8.50 -12.25 -7.87
C ASP A 503 -8.76 -13.12 -9.10
N ARG A 504 -9.89 -12.92 -9.78
CA ARG A 504 -10.27 -13.62 -11.03
C ARG A 504 -9.23 -13.42 -12.13
N PHE A 505 -8.56 -12.27 -12.15
CA PHE A 505 -7.57 -11.89 -13.14
C PHE A 505 -6.12 -12.18 -12.69
N PHE A 506 -5.91 -12.95 -11.62
CA PHE A 506 -4.58 -13.36 -11.17
C PHE A 506 -3.82 -14.07 -12.29
N TYR A 507 -2.54 -13.72 -12.49
CA TYR A 507 -1.81 -14.05 -13.72
C TYR A 507 -1.63 -15.56 -14.01
N GLU A 508 -1.71 -16.42 -13.00
CA GLU A 508 -1.61 -17.88 -13.18
C GLU A 508 -2.95 -18.54 -13.54
N ASN A 509 -4.09 -17.84 -13.50
CA ASN A 509 -5.41 -18.40 -13.82
C ASN A 509 -5.56 -18.70 -15.33
N ASP A 510 -6.24 -19.81 -15.65
CA ASP A 510 -6.46 -20.32 -17.03
C ASP A 510 -7.90 -20.08 -17.55
N PHE A 511 -8.58 -19.03 -17.08
CA PHE A 511 -9.96 -18.74 -17.51
C PHE A 511 -9.99 -17.96 -18.82
N TYR A 512 -10.62 -18.49 -19.87
CA TYR A 512 -10.89 -17.69 -21.07
C TYR A 512 -11.96 -16.60 -20.80
N PRO A 513 -11.83 -15.36 -21.31
CA PRO A 513 -10.71 -14.79 -22.07
C PRO A 513 -9.66 -14.07 -21.19
N THR A 514 -9.75 -14.14 -19.87
CA THR A 514 -8.91 -13.37 -18.94
C THR A 514 -7.50 -13.91 -18.71
N GLY A 515 -7.30 -15.21 -18.83
CA GLY A 515 -6.01 -15.87 -18.65
C GLY A 515 -4.99 -15.51 -19.73
N PHE A 516 -3.76 -15.94 -19.52
CA PHE A 516 -2.72 -15.93 -20.56
C PHE A 516 -2.66 -17.30 -21.24
N THR A 517 -2.08 -17.40 -22.44
CA THR A 517 -1.74 -18.72 -22.98
C THR A 517 -0.52 -19.30 -22.24
N LYS A 518 -0.30 -20.62 -22.33
CA LYS A 518 0.92 -21.27 -21.79
C LYS A 518 2.22 -20.68 -22.34
N GLY A 519 2.21 -20.18 -23.58
CA GLY A 519 3.34 -19.48 -24.20
C GLY A 519 3.56 -18.10 -23.57
N GLN A 520 2.51 -17.29 -23.51
CA GLN A 520 2.51 -15.98 -22.84
C GLN A 520 2.96 -16.06 -21.37
N LEU A 521 2.40 -17.00 -20.60
CA LEU A 521 2.74 -17.21 -19.19
C LEU A 521 4.20 -17.65 -19.00
N ARG A 522 4.77 -18.40 -19.95
CA ARG A 522 6.21 -18.75 -19.96
C ARG A 522 7.11 -17.53 -20.12
N GLN A 523 6.66 -16.46 -20.76
CA GLN A 523 7.44 -15.22 -20.91
C GLN A 523 7.33 -14.33 -19.67
N ILE A 524 6.15 -14.28 -19.04
CA ILE A 524 5.92 -13.62 -17.75
C ILE A 524 6.77 -14.28 -16.65
N LYS A 525 6.76 -15.62 -16.56
CA LYS A 525 7.51 -16.40 -15.55
C LYS A 525 9.04 -16.41 -15.71
N LYS A 526 9.58 -15.65 -16.68
CA LYS A 526 11.02 -15.35 -16.79
C LYS A 526 11.39 -14.03 -16.13
N GLN A 527 10.43 -13.14 -15.87
CA GLN A 527 10.74 -11.79 -15.41
C GLN A 527 11.12 -11.80 -13.92
N SER A 528 12.11 -10.98 -13.57
CA SER A 528 12.46 -10.63 -12.19
C SER A 528 12.55 -9.11 -12.08
N LEU A 529 12.52 -8.57 -10.87
CA LEU A 529 12.70 -7.14 -10.67
C LEU A 529 14.07 -6.67 -11.19
N ALA A 530 15.12 -7.47 -10.97
CA ALA A 530 16.45 -7.24 -11.53
C ALA A 530 16.43 -7.17 -13.08
N SER A 531 15.71 -8.08 -13.75
CA SER A 531 15.53 -8.07 -15.20
C SER A 531 14.83 -6.79 -15.69
N VAL A 532 13.79 -6.34 -14.99
CA VAL A 532 13.09 -5.07 -15.30
C VAL A 532 14.02 -3.87 -15.09
N MET A 533 14.73 -3.81 -13.96
CA MET A 533 15.66 -2.71 -13.66
C MET A 533 16.78 -2.58 -14.70
N CYS A 534 17.42 -3.69 -15.07
CA CYS A 534 18.48 -3.74 -16.09
C CYS A 534 18.08 -3.19 -17.48
N ARG A 535 16.78 -3.04 -17.78
CA ARG A 535 16.31 -2.43 -19.03
C ARG A 535 16.25 -0.90 -19.01
N HIS A 536 16.14 -0.30 -17.82
CA HIS A 536 15.81 1.12 -17.65
C HIS A 536 16.85 1.93 -16.87
N VAL A 537 17.77 1.24 -16.18
CA VAL A 537 18.87 1.80 -15.41
C VAL A 537 20.18 1.56 -16.16
N ASN A 538 21.07 2.56 -16.17
CA ASN A 538 22.38 2.46 -16.81
C ASN A 538 23.42 1.77 -15.90
N VAL A 539 23.26 0.46 -15.66
CA VAL A 539 24.20 -0.36 -14.87
C VAL A 539 24.62 -1.62 -15.65
N PRO A 540 25.90 -2.03 -15.60
CA PRO A 540 26.38 -3.21 -16.32
C PRO A 540 26.00 -4.53 -15.64
N ALA A 541 25.77 -4.51 -14.31
CA ALA A 541 25.47 -5.68 -13.49
C ALA A 541 24.67 -5.28 -12.23
N VAL A 542 23.85 -6.20 -11.73
CA VAL A 542 22.96 -6.04 -10.56
C VAL A 542 22.92 -7.33 -9.73
N LEU A 543 22.21 -7.31 -8.59
CA LEU A 543 21.94 -8.53 -7.80
C LEU A 543 21.05 -9.53 -8.57
N GLN A 544 21.29 -10.83 -8.41
CA GLN A 544 20.50 -11.89 -9.05
C GLN A 544 19.03 -11.87 -8.62
N ASN A 545 18.79 -11.65 -7.33
CA ASN A 545 17.48 -11.35 -6.75
C ASN A 545 17.59 -9.99 -6.07
N ALA A 546 16.72 -9.05 -6.45
CA ALA A 546 16.79 -7.67 -5.96
C ALA A 546 16.49 -7.53 -4.46
N PHE A 547 15.78 -8.50 -3.87
CA PHE A 547 15.28 -8.46 -2.49
C PHE A 547 16.18 -9.19 -1.48
N ILE A 548 17.17 -9.94 -1.96
CA ILE A 548 18.11 -10.68 -1.12
C ILE A 548 19.44 -9.93 -1.15
N SER A 549 19.97 -9.61 0.02
CA SER A 549 21.30 -9.01 0.11
C SER A 549 22.37 -10.00 -0.35
N PRO A 550 23.38 -9.53 -1.11
CA PRO A 550 24.49 -10.39 -1.50
C PRO A 550 25.25 -10.86 -0.26
N LYS A 551 25.62 -12.13 -0.23
CA LYS A 551 26.61 -12.62 0.74
C LYS A 551 27.96 -11.96 0.46
N ALA A 552 28.81 -11.83 1.48
CA ALA A 552 30.13 -11.24 1.31
C ALA A 552 30.94 -12.02 0.24
N GLY A 553 31.29 -11.34 -0.86
CA GLY A 553 31.99 -11.93 -2.01
C GLY A 553 31.10 -12.47 -3.13
N GLU A 554 29.77 -12.38 -3.02
CA GLU A 554 28.85 -12.79 -4.08
C GLU A 554 28.91 -11.81 -5.28
N PRO A 555 29.17 -12.28 -6.52
CA PRO A 555 29.35 -11.41 -7.67
C PRO A 555 28.02 -10.86 -8.20
N LEU A 556 28.05 -9.63 -8.70
CA LEU A 556 26.93 -9.05 -9.45
C LEU A 556 26.75 -9.78 -10.80
N VAL A 557 25.50 -9.99 -11.19
CA VAL A 557 25.12 -10.66 -12.44
C VAL A 557 24.96 -9.63 -13.55
N SER A 558 25.57 -9.88 -14.71
CA SER A 558 25.51 -8.96 -15.85
C SER A 558 24.09 -8.75 -16.36
N CYS A 559 23.71 -7.50 -16.60
CA CYS A 559 22.41 -7.14 -17.17
C CYS A 559 22.12 -7.77 -18.54
N MET A 560 23.15 -8.27 -19.25
CA MET A 560 22.98 -8.99 -20.52
C MET A 560 22.44 -10.42 -20.36
N THR A 561 22.61 -11.03 -19.18
CA THR A 561 22.22 -12.43 -18.93
C THR A 561 20.77 -12.59 -18.46
N PHE A 562 20.12 -11.52 -18.01
CA PHE A 562 18.72 -11.58 -17.59
C PHE A 562 17.79 -11.78 -18.78
N PRO A 563 16.80 -12.69 -18.68
CA PRO A 563 15.88 -12.97 -19.77
C PRO A 563 14.94 -11.79 -20.01
N LYS A 564 14.81 -11.39 -21.27
CA LYS A 564 13.91 -10.32 -21.73
C LYS A 564 12.49 -10.86 -21.92
N LEU A 565 11.48 -10.01 -21.74
CA LEU A 565 10.10 -10.33 -22.09
C LEU A 565 9.97 -10.37 -23.62
N ASP A 566 9.73 -11.57 -24.17
CA ASP A 566 9.49 -11.77 -25.60
C ASP A 566 7.99 -11.75 -25.89
N LEU A 567 7.54 -10.69 -26.56
CA LEU A 567 6.12 -10.43 -26.80
C LEU A 567 5.57 -11.12 -28.05
N ARG A 568 6.36 -11.92 -28.79
CA ARG A 568 5.86 -12.65 -29.98
C ARG A 568 4.69 -13.59 -29.68
N GLU A 569 4.56 -14.06 -28.45
CA GLU A 569 3.40 -14.82 -27.92
C GLU A 569 2.08 -13.99 -27.86
N TRP A 570 2.15 -12.69 -28.14
CA TRP A 570 1.03 -11.77 -28.29
C TRP A 570 0.83 -11.30 -29.74
N ALA A 571 1.57 -11.83 -30.72
CA ALA A 571 1.31 -11.54 -32.12
C ALA A 571 -0.15 -11.91 -32.49
N LEU A 572 -0.80 -11.07 -33.30
CA LEU A 572 -2.19 -11.26 -33.70
C LEU A 572 -2.37 -12.32 -34.81
N HIS A 573 -1.27 -12.80 -35.40
CA HIS A 573 -1.30 -13.87 -36.40
C HIS A 573 -1.79 -15.19 -35.79
N GLY A 574 -2.89 -15.74 -36.32
CA GLY A 574 -3.45 -17.03 -35.91
C GLY A 574 -4.55 -16.97 -34.84
N ARG A 575 -5.28 -15.85 -34.72
CA ARG A 575 -6.55 -15.77 -33.98
C ARG A 575 -7.67 -15.16 -34.84
N GLU A 576 -7.91 -15.79 -35.98
CA GLU A 576 -9.20 -15.74 -36.70
C GLU A 576 -10.04 -16.95 -36.28
#